data_AF-A0A7Y9EE68-F1
#
_entry.id   AF-A0A7Y9EE68-F1
#
_cell.length_a   1.000
_cell.length_b   1.000
_cell.length_c   1.000
_cell.angle_alpha   90.00
_cell.angle_beta   90.00
_cell.angle_gamma   90.00
#
_symmetry.space_group_name_H-M   'P 1'
#
loop_
_entity.id
_entity.type
_entity.pdbx_description
1 polymer ?
#
loop_
_entity_poly.entity_id
_entity_poly.type
_entity_poly.pdbx_seq_one_letter_code
_entity_poly.pdbx_strand_id
1 'polypeptide(L)'
;MLIVTTDGVAGYEIRSVLGEVLGLAVRADQGAVHAPGQGGSSATFRVTGEQPGAGLAAARREAVDRLGEEARRKGANTVVGMRFDTAVTGGGVEVCAYGTAVWAEPAAQQREQAPQHQQRPQHPGHLPPYGDPQAGGPPMAARNLTMGLHDRPR
;
A
#
# COMPACT_ATOMS: atom_id res chain seq x y z
N MET A 1 -5.90 -8.66 14.23
CA MET A 1 -4.66 -8.70 13.44
C MET A 1 -4.96 -7.96 12.15
N LEU A 2 -4.07 -7.10 11.68
CA LEU A 2 -4.30 -6.34 10.44
C LEU A 2 -3.94 -7.21 9.23
N ILE A 3 -4.83 -7.31 8.24
CA ILE A 3 -4.59 -8.05 7.00
C ILE A 3 -4.94 -7.11 5.87
N VAL A 4 -3.98 -6.84 4.98
CA VAL A 4 -4.15 -5.90 3.87
C VAL A 4 -3.73 -6.53 2.55
N THR A 5 -4.32 -6.03 1.47
CA THR A 5 -3.98 -6.42 0.11
C THR A 5 -2.82 -5.59 -0.45
N THR A 6 -2.48 -4.46 0.17
CA THR A 6 -1.31 -3.66 -0.20
C THR A 6 -0.02 -4.34 0.28
N ASP A 7 1.10 -4.07 -0.39
CA ASP A 7 2.40 -4.65 -0.01
C ASP A 7 3.00 -4.02 1.26
N GLY A 8 2.43 -2.90 1.70
CA GLY A 8 2.77 -2.22 2.96
C GLY A 8 1.55 -1.57 3.59
N VAL A 9 1.73 -1.01 4.79
CA VAL A 9 0.66 -0.36 5.56
C VAL A 9 1.04 1.10 5.78
N ALA A 10 0.24 2.03 5.24
CA ALA A 10 0.49 3.46 5.40
C ALA A 10 0.48 3.87 6.88
N GLY A 11 1.49 4.64 7.30
CA GLY A 11 1.68 5.02 8.70
C GLY A 11 2.30 3.93 9.57
N TYR A 12 2.77 2.83 8.99
CA TYR A 12 3.49 1.76 9.68
C TYR A 12 4.80 1.42 8.95
N GLU A 13 5.81 1.02 9.71
CA GLU A 13 7.06 0.45 9.20
C GLU A 13 7.10 -1.05 9.46
N ILE A 14 7.41 -1.83 8.43
CA ILE A 14 7.66 -3.27 8.56
C ILE A 14 9.05 -3.46 9.18
N ARG A 15 9.12 -4.03 10.39
CA ARG A 15 10.37 -4.32 11.10
C ARG A 15 10.97 -5.66 10.69
N SER A 16 10.13 -6.66 10.50
CA SER A 16 10.55 -8.03 10.20
C SER A 16 9.55 -8.73 9.29
N VAL A 17 10.07 -9.54 8.36
CA VAL A 17 9.28 -10.45 7.53
C VAL A 17 9.41 -11.85 8.12
N LEU A 18 8.27 -12.51 8.37
CA LEU A 18 8.16 -13.80 9.07
C LEU A 18 7.79 -14.95 8.12
N GLY A 19 7.79 -14.69 6.82
CA GLY A 19 7.51 -15.65 5.76
C GLY A 19 6.09 -15.58 5.20
N GLU A 20 5.81 -16.45 4.25
CA GLU A 20 4.49 -16.64 3.66
C GLU A 20 3.50 -17.25 4.66
N VAL A 21 2.21 -17.01 4.48
CA VAL A 21 1.12 -17.65 5.24
C VAL A 21 -0.04 -17.98 4.33
N LEU A 22 -0.77 -19.05 4.66
CA LEU A 22 -1.80 -19.68 3.86
C LEU A 22 -3.03 -20.01 4.73
N GLY A 23 -4.21 -19.86 4.14
CA GLY A 23 -5.47 -20.23 4.75
C GLY A 23 -6.37 -20.88 3.72
N LEU A 24 -6.66 -22.16 3.89
CA LEU A 24 -7.49 -22.94 2.97
C LEU A 24 -8.86 -23.17 3.57
N ALA A 25 -9.92 -22.96 2.77
CA ALA A 25 -11.28 -23.34 3.10
C ALA A 25 -11.94 -23.97 1.87
N VAL A 26 -12.62 -25.09 2.06
CA VAL A 26 -13.33 -25.79 0.98
C VAL A 26 -14.82 -25.69 1.25
N ARG A 27 -15.59 -25.28 0.23
CA ARG A 27 -17.04 -25.47 0.22
C ARG A 27 -17.35 -26.59 -0.73
N ALA A 28 -17.76 -27.72 -0.16
CA ALA A 28 -18.44 -28.72 -0.94
C ALA A 28 -19.71 -28.08 -1.54
N ASP A 29 -19.93 -28.33 -2.82
CA ASP A 29 -21.29 -28.34 -3.34
C ASP A 29 -22.00 -29.41 -2.51
N GLN A 30 -22.86 -29.00 -1.60
CA GLN A 30 -23.71 -29.95 -0.90
C GLN A 30 -24.67 -30.47 -1.96
N GLY A 31 -24.20 -31.46 -2.72
CA GLY A 31 -24.99 -32.18 -3.68
C GLY A 31 -26.25 -32.59 -2.97
N ALA A 32 -27.36 -31.98 -3.40
CA ALA A 32 -28.70 -32.48 -3.23
C ALA A 32 -28.83 -33.64 -2.24
N VAL A 33 -28.79 -33.35 -0.93
CA VAL A 33 -29.77 -34.01 -0.05
C VAL A 33 -31.08 -33.30 -0.31
N HIS A 34 -31.59 -33.50 -1.53
CA HIS A 34 -32.99 -33.30 -1.80
C HIS A 34 -33.70 -34.27 -0.85
N ALA A 35 -34.34 -33.71 0.18
CA ALA A 35 -35.61 -34.28 0.58
C ALA A 35 -36.41 -34.53 -0.72
N PRO A 36 -36.95 -35.74 -0.95
CA PRO A 36 -37.65 -36.03 -2.19
C PRO A 36 -38.86 -35.09 -2.29
N GLY A 37 -38.77 -34.05 -3.12
CA GLY A 37 -39.86 -33.06 -3.23
C GLY A 37 -39.52 -31.68 -3.79
N GLN A 38 -38.26 -31.25 -3.93
CA GLN A 38 -37.96 -29.93 -4.51
C GLN A 38 -37.06 -30.03 -5.74
N GLY A 39 -37.70 -30.31 -6.88
CA GLY A 39 -37.13 -30.07 -8.20
C GLY A 39 -37.05 -28.57 -8.48
N GLY A 40 -35.92 -28.14 -9.03
CA GLY A 40 -35.72 -26.77 -9.47
C GLY A 40 -34.28 -26.54 -9.90
N SER A 41 -33.96 -26.93 -11.13
CA SER A 41 -32.74 -26.55 -11.85
C SER A 41 -32.37 -25.10 -11.63
N SER A 42 -31.07 -24.82 -11.47
CA SER A 42 -30.51 -23.54 -11.91
C SER A 42 -29.12 -23.73 -12.52
N ALA A 43 -29.11 -24.29 -13.72
CA ALA A 43 -28.09 -24.01 -14.74
C ALA A 43 -28.37 -22.63 -15.37
N THR A 44 -28.57 -21.61 -14.53
CA THR A 44 -28.98 -20.26 -14.93
C THR A 44 -27.99 -19.24 -14.36
N PHE A 45 -26.69 -19.42 -14.66
CA PHE A 45 -25.70 -18.33 -14.60
C PHE A 45 -25.92 -17.34 -15.76
N ARG A 46 -27.17 -17.07 -16.10
CA ARG A 46 -27.57 -16.13 -17.14
C ARG A 46 -28.12 -14.90 -16.45
N VAL A 47 -27.30 -13.85 -16.49
CA VAL A 47 -27.71 -12.44 -16.56
C VAL A 47 -28.11 -11.85 -15.20
N THR A 48 -27.55 -10.68 -14.86
CA THR A 48 -27.93 -9.75 -13.77
C THR A 48 -27.55 -10.07 -12.30
N GLY A 49 -26.53 -9.37 -11.78
CA GLY A 49 -26.48 -8.98 -10.35
C GLY A 49 -26.05 -10.05 -9.33
N GLU A 50 -24.98 -10.79 -9.64
CA GLU A 50 -24.53 -11.99 -8.92
C GLU A 50 -24.25 -11.77 -7.43
N GLN A 51 -25.19 -12.18 -6.57
CA GLN A 51 -24.87 -12.44 -5.17
C GLN A 51 -23.95 -13.66 -5.14
N PRO A 52 -22.70 -13.55 -4.64
CA PRO A 52 -21.89 -14.74 -4.40
C PRO A 52 -22.72 -15.66 -3.51
N GLY A 53 -22.99 -16.89 -3.96
CA GLY A 53 -23.82 -17.84 -3.22
C GLY A 53 -23.34 -17.86 -1.76
N ALA A 54 -24.26 -17.77 -0.80
CA ALA A 54 -23.97 -17.51 0.61
C ALA A 54 -22.83 -18.39 1.19
N GLY A 55 -22.60 -19.57 0.60
CA GLY A 55 -21.48 -20.44 0.86
C GLY A 55 -20.08 -19.85 0.59
N LEU A 56 -19.86 -19.14 -0.52
CA LEU A 56 -18.53 -18.68 -0.92
C LEU A 56 -18.00 -17.55 -0.03
N ALA A 57 -18.88 -16.64 0.40
CA ALA A 57 -18.53 -15.59 1.33
C ALA A 57 -18.09 -16.14 2.70
N ALA A 58 -18.72 -17.22 3.17
CA ALA A 58 -18.31 -17.92 4.39
C ALA A 58 -16.94 -18.59 4.23
N ALA A 59 -16.68 -19.25 3.09
CA ALA A 59 -15.38 -19.86 2.81
C ALA A 59 -14.25 -18.83 2.80
N ARG A 60 -14.47 -17.66 2.17
CA ARG A 60 -13.49 -16.57 2.16
C ARG A 60 -13.16 -16.09 3.56
N ARG A 61 -14.17 -15.95 4.43
CA ARG A 61 -13.95 -15.56 5.84
C ARG A 61 -13.12 -16.61 6.57
N GLU A 62 -13.51 -17.88 6.46
CA GLU A 62 -12.78 -19.00 7.07
C GLU A 62 -11.33 -19.09 6.59
N ALA A 63 -11.08 -18.91 5.29
CA ALA A 63 -9.72 -18.87 4.73
C ALA A 63 -8.89 -17.73 5.32
N VAL A 64 -9.46 -16.52 5.45
CA VAL A 64 -8.78 -15.36 6.06
C VAL A 64 -8.51 -15.59 7.54
N ASP A 65 -9.45 -16.19 8.27
CA ASP A 65 -9.28 -16.50 9.69
C ASP A 65 -8.14 -17.50 9.90
N ARG A 66 -8.09 -18.58 9.10
CA ARG A 66 -7.02 -19.59 9.13
C ARG A 66 -5.64 -19.00 8.77
N LEU A 67 -5.58 -18.17 7.73
CA LEU A 67 -4.38 -17.40 7.40
C LEU A 67 -3.95 -16.51 8.57
N GLY A 68 -4.92 -15.92 9.26
CA GLY A 68 -4.67 -15.09 10.42
C GLY A 68 -4.11 -15.85 11.62
N GLU A 69 -4.62 -17.05 11.86
CA GLU A 69 -4.09 -17.96 12.89
C GLU A 69 -2.66 -18.41 12.58
N GLU A 70 -2.36 -18.75 11.32
CA GLU A 70 -1.01 -19.14 10.93
C GLU A 70 -0.02 -17.99 11.15
N ALA A 71 -0.37 -16.77 10.72
CA ALA A 71 0.43 -15.57 10.97
C ALA A 71 0.69 -15.33 12.46
N ARG A 72 -0.32 -15.51 13.31
CA ARG A 72 -0.15 -15.40 14.78
C ARG A 72 0.79 -16.47 15.32
N ARG A 73 0.73 -17.72 14.82
CA ARG A 73 1.66 -18.79 15.21
C ARG A 73 3.10 -18.46 14.85
N LYS A 74 3.32 -17.71 13.76
CA LYS A 74 4.64 -17.19 13.35
C LYS A 74 5.08 -15.94 14.13
N GLY A 75 4.26 -15.44 15.05
CA GLY A 75 4.54 -14.23 15.84
C GLY A 75 4.27 -12.93 15.09
N ALA A 76 3.57 -12.97 13.95
CA ALA A 76 3.23 -11.79 13.18
C ALA A 76 2.06 -11.02 13.79
N ASN A 77 2.07 -9.70 13.60
CA ASN A 77 0.96 -8.82 13.98
C ASN A 77 0.16 -8.31 12.76
N THR A 78 0.71 -8.50 11.55
CA THR A 78 0.16 -8.00 10.30
C THR A 78 0.41 -9.00 9.17
N VAL A 79 -0.52 -9.09 8.21
CA VAL A 79 -0.30 -9.74 6.91
C VAL A 79 -0.44 -8.72 5.80
N VAL A 80 0.54 -8.65 4.90
CA VAL A 80 0.54 -7.77 3.72
C VAL A 80 0.46 -8.59 2.44
N GLY A 81 0.12 -7.93 1.34
CA GLY A 81 0.06 -8.56 0.02
C GLY A 81 -0.97 -9.68 -0.06
N MET A 82 -2.03 -9.64 0.76
CA MET A 82 -3.03 -10.72 0.80
C MET A 82 -3.75 -10.85 -0.54
N ARG A 83 -3.91 -12.08 -1.02
CA ARG A 83 -4.63 -12.44 -2.25
C ARG A 83 -5.49 -13.68 -2.00
N PHE A 84 -6.46 -13.87 -2.89
CA PHE A 84 -7.24 -15.11 -2.97
C PHE A 84 -6.88 -15.87 -4.24
N ASP A 85 -6.81 -17.18 -4.13
CA ASP A 85 -6.89 -18.13 -5.23
C ASP A 85 -8.11 -19.03 -5.01
N THR A 86 -8.72 -19.50 -6.10
CA THR A 86 -9.87 -20.40 -6.04
C THR A 86 -9.73 -21.52 -7.05
N ALA A 87 -9.89 -22.76 -6.59
CA ALA A 87 -9.87 -23.95 -7.43
C ALA A 87 -11.22 -24.68 -7.32
N VAL A 88 -11.69 -25.26 -8.42
CA VAL A 88 -12.85 -26.15 -8.41
C VAL A 88 -12.33 -27.58 -8.32
N THR A 89 -12.68 -28.29 -7.26
CA THR A 89 -12.18 -29.64 -7.00
C THR A 89 -13.36 -30.58 -6.76
N GLY A 90 -13.56 -31.55 -7.66
CA GLY A 90 -14.33 -32.78 -7.45
C GLY A 90 -15.67 -32.67 -6.71
N GLY A 91 -16.45 -31.60 -6.94
CA GLY A 91 -17.72 -31.36 -6.25
C GLY A 91 -17.69 -30.22 -5.22
N GLY A 92 -16.77 -29.27 -5.32
CA GLY A 92 -16.75 -28.08 -4.48
C GLY A 92 -15.83 -26.97 -5.01
N VAL A 93 -15.87 -25.82 -4.33
CA VAL A 93 -14.96 -24.70 -4.56
C VAL A 93 -14.03 -24.58 -3.35
N GLU A 94 -12.74 -24.73 -3.62
CA GLU A 94 -11.67 -24.41 -2.70
C GLU A 94 -11.31 -22.93 -2.81
N VAL A 95 -11.13 -22.29 -1.66
CA VAL A 95 -10.68 -20.91 -1.53
C VAL A 95 -9.39 -20.92 -0.71
N CYS A 96 -8.32 -20.39 -1.30
CA CYS A 96 -7.03 -20.19 -0.68
C CYS A 96 -6.80 -18.70 -0.46
N ALA A 97 -6.61 -18.27 0.78
CA ALA A 97 -6.06 -16.96 1.10
C ALA A 97 -4.55 -17.11 1.34
N TYR A 98 -3.73 -16.23 0.77
CA TYR A 98 -2.29 -16.24 0.98
C TYR A 98 -1.73 -14.82 1.09
N GLY A 99 -0.59 -14.67 1.75
CA GLY A 99 0.10 -13.39 1.91
C GLY A 99 1.42 -13.53 2.66
N THR A 100 1.99 -12.40 3.08
CA THR A 100 3.26 -12.35 3.81
C THR A 100 3.02 -11.90 5.24
N ALA A 101 3.40 -12.73 6.20
CA ALA A 101 3.34 -12.42 7.62
C ALA A 101 4.50 -11.50 8.01
N VAL A 102 4.19 -10.40 8.69
CA VAL A 102 5.16 -9.38 9.08
C VAL A 102 4.91 -8.86 10.50
N TRP A 103 5.96 -8.32 11.11
CA TRP A 103 5.85 -7.46 12.28
C TRP A 103 5.94 -6.00 11.84
N ALA A 104 4.84 -5.25 11.98
CA ALA A 104 4.78 -3.84 11.63
C ALA A 104 4.52 -2.98 12.88
N GLU A 105 5.13 -1.81 12.94
CA GLU A 105 4.97 -0.84 14.02
C GLU A 105 4.56 0.51 13.46
N PRO A 106 3.81 1.35 14.19
CA PRO A 106 3.50 2.71 13.75
C PRO A 106 4.79 3.47 13.39
N ALA A 107 4.82 4.04 12.19
CA ALA A 107 5.92 4.89 11.77
C ALA A 107 5.94 6.10 12.71
N ALA A 108 7.12 6.46 13.23
CA ALA A 108 7.26 7.68 14.00
C ALA A 108 6.84 8.83 13.07
N GLN A 109 5.75 9.53 13.43
CA GLN A 109 5.42 10.77 12.76
C GLN A 109 6.66 11.65 12.90
N GLN A 110 7.33 11.96 11.79
CA GLN A 110 8.20 13.12 11.74
C GLN A 110 7.28 14.27 12.11
N ARG A 111 7.23 14.63 13.40
CA ARG A 111 6.68 15.91 13.82
C ARG A 111 7.44 16.88 12.96
N GLU A 112 6.71 17.54 12.06
CA GLU A 112 7.16 18.64 11.23
C GLU A 112 8.35 19.28 11.93
N GLN A 113 9.57 18.99 11.46
CA GLN A 113 10.70 19.80 11.86
C GLN A 113 10.34 21.14 11.25
N ALA A 114 9.67 21.98 12.04
CA ALA A 114 9.39 23.35 11.67
C ALA A 114 10.73 23.86 11.17
N PRO A 115 10.84 24.33 9.91
CA PRO A 115 12.08 24.91 9.48
C PRO A 115 12.35 26.01 10.50
N GLN A 116 13.36 25.78 11.35
CA GLN A 116 13.91 26.84 12.17
C GLN A 116 14.39 27.82 11.12
N HIS A 117 13.56 28.82 10.84
CA HIS A 117 13.96 30.06 10.21
C HIS A 117 15.07 30.54 11.12
N GLN A 118 16.30 30.15 10.78
CA GLN A 118 17.51 30.70 11.32
C GLN A 118 17.38 32.19 11.02
N GLN A 119 16.87 32.94 12.00
CA GLN A 119 16.80 34.37 11.95
C GLN A 119 18.26 34.82 11.82
N ARG A 120 18.69 35.04 10.58
CA ARG A 120 19.95 35.73 10.31
C ARG A 120 19.84 37.06 11.04
N PRO A 121 20.74 37.38 11.99
CA PRO A 121 20.77 38.72 12.54
C PRO A 121 20.96 39.69 11.37
N GLN A 122 20.01 40.60 11.19
CA GLN A 122 20.14 41.69 10.24
C GLN A 122 21.24 42.60 10.77
N HIS A 123 22.46 42.45 10.25
CA HIS A 123 23.51 43.44 10.45
C HIS A 123 23.05 44.74 9.80
N PRO A 124 22.96 45.87 10.55
CA PRO A 124 22.74 47.17 9.94
C PRO A 124 23.90 47.43 8.98
N GLY A 125 23.59 47.59 7.69
CA GLY A 125 24.59 47.85 6.66
C GLY A 125 25.34 49.15 6.98
N HIS A 126 26.58 49.02 7.43
CA HIS A 126 27.51 50.14 7.45
C HIS A 126 28.07 50.29 6.03
N LEU A 127 27.49 51.20 5.26
CA LEU A 127 28.09 51.66 4.01
C LEU A 127 29.39 52.40 4.36
N PRO A 128 30.58 51.97 3.86
CA PRO A 128 31.77 52.78 3.98
C PRO A 128 31.58 54.10 3.20
N PRO A 129 32.15 55.22 3.67
CA PRO A 129 32.05 56.49 2.96
C PRO A 129 32.71 56.36 1.59
N TYR A 130 32.04 56.94 0.59
CA TYR A 130 32.50 57.00 -0.79
C TYR A 130 33.86 57.71 -0.84
N GLY A 131 34.93 56.94 -1.02
CA GLY A 131 36.27 57.45 -1.31
C GLY A 131 36.39 57.80 -2.78
N ASP A 132 37.13 58.87 -3.08
CA ASP A 132 37.35 59.40 -4.44
C ASP A 132 37.79 58.31 -5.46
N PRO A 133 37.42 58.45 -6.74
CA PRO A 133 37.75 57.46 -7.76
C PRO A 133 39.26 57.42 -8.02
N GLN A 134 39.91 56.31 -7.63
CA GLN A 134 41.24 55.95 -8.13
C GLN A 134 41.16 55.67 -9.63
N ALA A 135 41.88 56.47 -10.41
CA ALA A 135 42.04 56.28 -11.84
C ALA A 135 42.88 55.01 -12.13
N GLY A 136 42.35 54.06 -12.91
CA GLY A 136 43.20 53.08 -13.61
C GLY A 136 42.80 51.60 -13.62
N GLY A 137 41.54 51.21 -13.41
CA GLY A 137 41.09 49.82 -13.57
C GLY A 137 40.09 49.64 -14.71
N PRO A 138 40.16 48.57 -15.54
CA PRO A 138 39.18 48.35 -16.61
C PRO A 138 37.79 48.01 -16.03
N PRO A 139 36.69 48.41 -16.70
CA PRO A 139 35.34 48.23 -16.18
C PRO A 139 34.96 46.75 -16.14
N MET A 140 34.68 46.22 -14.96
CA MET A 140 34.02 44.92 -14.80
C MET A 140 32.58 45.04 -15.28
N ALA A 141 32.36 44.64 -16.53
CA ALA A 141 31.06 44.51 -17.14
C ALA A 141 30.16 43.57 -16.32
N ALA A 142 28.92 44.01 -16.11
CA ALA A 142 27.86 43.25 -15.47
C ALA A 142 27.66 41.89 -16.17
N ARG A 143 28.04 40.80 -15.50
CA ARG A 143 27.67 39.44 -15.88
C ARG A 143 26.49 38.99 -15.04
N ASN A 144 25.29 39.42 -15.41
CA ASN A 144 24.04 38.78 -15.01
C ASN A 144 23.00 39.21 -16.04
N LEU A 145 22.65 38.34 -16.99
CA LEU A 145 21.38 38.26 -17.74
C LEU A 145 21.57 37.51 -19.06
N THR A 146 21.27 36.21 -19.09
CA THR A 146 20.72 35.46 -20.24
C THR A 146 20.19 34.15 -19.65
N MET A 147 18.96 34.09 -19.13
CA MET A 147 17.71 33.79 -19.86
C MET A 147 17.87 32.62 -20.86
N GLY A 148 17.91 31.40 -20.33
CA GLY A 148 17.85 30.16 -21.11
C GLY A 148 16.42 29.76 -21.40
N LEU A 149 15.79 30.40 -22.39
CA LEU A 149 14.77 29.77 -23.23
C LEU A 149 15.49 29.40 -24.53
N HIS A 150 15.43 28.13 -24.95
CA HIS A 150 14.88 27.70 -26.24
C HIS A 150 15.00 26.17 -26.37
N ASP A 151 13.85 25.59 -26.62
CA ASP A 151 13.53 24.22 -27.04
C ASP A 151 14.12 23.88 -28.43
N ARG A 152 14.56 22.63 -28.67
CA ARG A 152 14.14 21.74 -29.79
C ARG A 152 15.00 20.47 -30.02
N PRO A 153 14.45 19.45 -30.71
CA PRO A 153 14.80 18.03 -30.57
C PRO A 153 15.71 17.48 -31.66
N ARG A 154 16.25 16.27 -31.43
CA ARG A 154 16.50 15.24 -32.45
C ARG A 154 16.31 13.85 -31.84
#